data_AF-A0A4R2DPT8-F1
#
_entry.id   AF-A0A4R2DPT8-F1
#
_cell.length_a   1.000
_cell.length_b   1.000
_cell.length_c   1.000
_cell.angle_alpha   90.00
_cell.angle_beta   90.00
_cell.angle_gamma   90.00
#
_symmetry.space_group_name_H-M   'P 1'
#
loop_
_entity.id
_entity.type
_entity.pdbx_description
1 polymer ?
#
loop_
_entity_poly.entity_id
_entity_poly.type
_entity_poly.pdbx_seq_one_letter_code
_entity_poly.pdbx_strand_id
1 'polypeptide(L)'
;MLSDSVSGSEAVIVAGGRATRMGGADKPALVVAGRSMLDTALAAVEGFPRITVVGPHRDDLDPAVVQTQESPIGGGPVAALASADPAAEIVVILAADLPFVTAESIAVLAGALDAAPDADAAFAVDNDGNLQFLLAAWRGRALSTRLSALGPDPSGLPMKALLPEHYVTVAVPGTEDCDTPDDLHRARVATGTRADPKEARKILRDAQRPLPIRSVARDGAFGATLASPLVAAAPLPPAATSAMDGYAVSGAGPWTLRTEVRYAGAAGEFALNPGEAARIATGAHLPSGATSVVRDEYILVEDGIVTRPPDAPVRDDFRGIGEEWEPGYILAEAGSAVTPAIVSTAASGEVSHIHVRGPVRVHLALTGDEIRRSGPLFEGQTRDSLGPVLPQFVSWCGAEVAGDEHLRDTADAFDVLLRTTTDADAIVIVGATGRGAADQLRSALDRAGASAVVERVRCKPGGSQVAAVLPDGRAVLGLPGNPVAALATLLVMLPAIVDGRTLRTPATPLTAPLANASEVAGDITRFLPARQLDNGKWLCDNTIRTSHLAGLIGRSAIALVPPNAADGDTVELVLLPR
;
A
#
# COMPACT_ATOMS: atom_id res chain seq x y z
N MET A 1 -14.07 -29.05 21.14
CA MET A 1 -13.83 -29.97 22.27
C MET A 1 -14.66 -31.21 21.95
N LEU A 2 -14.05 -32.20 21.29
CA LEU A 2 -14.72 -33.48 20.98
C LEU A 2 -14.96 -34.18 22.32
N SER A 3 -16.22 -34.43 22.66
CA SER A 3 -16.64 -35.19 23.85
C SER A 3 -16.11 -36.63 23.81
N ASP A 4 -16.24 -37.37 24.93
CA ASP A 4 -15.74 -38.73 25.22
C ASP A 4 -16.00 -39.88 24.19
N SER A 5 -16.37 -39.60 22.94
CA SER A 5 -16.59 -40.56 21.83
C SER A 5 -15.35 -40.88 20.97
N VAL A 6 -14.16 -40.38 21.34
CA VAL A 6 -12.95 -40.46 20.51
C VAL A 6 -12.18 -41.78 20.69
N SER A 7 -12.49 -42.59 21.71
CA SER A 7 -11.82 -43.89 21.94
C SER A 7 -12.21 -44.90 20.85
N GLY A 8 -11.40 -45.01 19.80
CA GLY A 8 -11.63 -45.91 18.67
C GLY A 8 -11.89 -45.21 17.33
N SER A 9 -11.58 -43.91 17.20
CA SER A 9 -11.69 -43.20 15.92
C SER A 9 -10.35 -43.16 15.16
N GLU A 10 -10.39 -43.13 13.83
CA GLU A 10 -9.21 -42.97 12.98
C GLU A 10 -9.44 -41.82 11.98
N ALA A 11 -8.39 -41.04 11.71
CA ALA A 11 -8.35 -40.13 10.58
C ALA A 11 -7.45 -40.69 9.47
N VAL A 12 -7.97 -40.78 8.25
CA VAL A 12 -7.25 -41.25 7.06
C VAL A 12 -7.05 -40.09 6.09
N ILE A 13 -5.81 -39.64 5.94
CA ILE A 13 -5.41 -38.58 5.02
C ILE A 13 -4.95 -39.21 3.71
N VAL A 14 -5.65 -38.93 2.62
CA VAL A 14 -5.26 -39.39 1.27
C VAL A 14 -4.27 -38.37 0.69
N ALA A 15 -2.99 -38.74 0.66
CA ALA A 15 -1.88 -37.91 0.20
C ALA A 15 -1.20 -38.48 -1.07
N GLY A 16 -1.83 -39.45 -1.72
CA GLY A 16 -1.37 -40.04 -2.98
C GLY A 16 -1.92 -39.32 -4.22
N GLY A 17 -1.36 -39.67 -5.38
CA GLY A 17 -1.78 -39.14 -6.68
C GLY A 17 -0.61 -38.77 -7.58
N ARG A 18 -0.80 -38.90 -8.90
CA ARG A 18 0.26 -38.63 -9.90
C ARG A 18 0.51 -37.14 -10.18
N ALA A 19 -0.34 -36.25 -9.68
CA ALA A 19 -0.26 -34.80 -9.89
C ALA A 19 -0.02 -34.40 -11.37
N THR A 20 -0.61 -35.13 -12.31
CA THR A 20 -0.36 -34.98 -13.76
C THR A 20 -0.73 -33.59 -14.29
N ARG A 21 -1.72 -32.93 -13.67
CA ARG A 21 -2.13 -31.55 -14.00
C ARG A 21 -1.19 -30.46 -13.43
N MET A 22 -0.28 -30.83 -12.52
CA MET A 22 0.71 -29.93 -11.92
C MET A 22 2.16 -30.30 -12.31
N GLY A 23 2.35 -30.98 -13.46
CA GLY A 23 3.68 -31.36 -13.93
C GLY A 23 4.40 -32.40 -13.07
N GLY A 24 3.66 -33.17 -12.25
CA GLY A 24 4.24 -34.19 -11.36
C GLY A 24 4.74 -33.66 -10.01
N ALA A 25 4.38 -32.42 -9.63
CA ALA A 25 4.71 -31.86 -8.33
C ALA A 25 4.04 -32.61 -7.16
N ASP A 26 4.73 -32.70 -6.03
CA ASP A 26 4.18 -33.26 -4.78
C ASP A 26 3.11 -32.31 -4.21
N LYS A 27 1.83 -32.49 -4.58
CA LYS A 27 0.76 -31.55 -4.21
C LYS A 27 0.67 -31.34 -2.69
N PRO A 28 0.63 -32.39 -1.84
CA PRO A 28 0.53 -32.20 -0.40
C PRO A 28 1.65 -31.33 0.22
N ALA A 29 2.84 -31.30 -0.38
CA ALA A 29 3.96 -30.46 0.08
C ALA A 29 3.87 -28.99 -0.36
N LEU A 30 2.95 -28.63 -1.26
CA LEU A 30 2.78 -27.24 -1.69
C LEU A 30 2.24 -26.37 -0.55
N VAL A 31 2.80 -25.17 -0.42
CA VAL A 31 2.50 -24.26 0.71
C VAL A 31 1.33 -23.32 0.38
N VAL A 32 0.37 -23.22 1.30
CA VAL A 32 -0.73 -22.24 1.35
C VAL A 32 -0.80 -21.66 2.78
N ALA A 33 -1.01 -20.36 2.94
CA ALA A 33 -1.02 -19.69 4.26
C ALA A 33 0.24 -19.91 5.13
N GLY A 34 1.39 -20.22 4.51
CA GLY A 34 2.64 -20.49 5.24
C GLY A 34 2.77 -21.89 5.83
N ARG A 35 1.85 -22.83 5.52
CA ARG A 35 1.96 -24.26 5.87
C ARG A 35 1.79 -25.13 4.62
N SER A 36 2.33 -26.35 4.63
CA SER A 36 2.01 -27.30 3.57
C SER A 36 0.53 -27.69 3.65
N MET A 37 -0.06 -28.14 2.54
CA MET A 37 -1.45 -28.62 2.56
C MET A 37 -1.57 -29.89 3.42
N LEU A 38 -0.53 -30.75 3.44
CA LEU A 38 -0.47 -31.90 4.34
C LEU A 38 -0.46 -31.48 5.83
N ASP A 39 0.33 -30.48 6.21
CA ASP A 39 0.34 -29.98 7.59
C ASP A 39 -1.00 -29.41 8.00
N THR A 40 -1.71 -28.77 7.06
CA THR A 40 -3.06 -28.27 7.27
C THR A 40 -4.04 -29.43 7.54
N ALA A 41 -3.98 -30.49 6.74
CA ALA A 41 -4.78 -31.69 6.94
C ALA A 41 -4.47 -32.39 8.28
N LEU A 42 -3.19 -32.53 8.63
CA LEU A 42 -2.75 -33.10 9.91
C LEU A 42 -3.27 -32.29 11.11
N ALA A 43 -3.16 -30.96 11.05
CA ALA A 43 -3.67 -30.09 12.10
C ALA A 43 -5.20 -30.18 12.28
N ALA A 44 -5.94 -30.44 11.20
CA ALA A 44 -7.39 -30.61 11.27
C ALA A 44 -7.80 -31.89 12.02
N VAL A 45 -6.92 -32.88 12.13
CA VAL A 45 -7.20 -34.19 12.76
C VAL A 45 -6.26 -34.51 13.94
N GLU A 46 -5.50 -33.54 14.44
CA GLU A 46 -4.51 -33.71 15.53
C GLU A 46 -5.11 -34.37 16.79
N GLY A 47 -6.41 -34.21 17.03
CA GLY A 47 -7.12 -34.80 18.17
C GLY A 47 -7.52 -36.28 18.02
N PHE A 48 -7.25 -36.92 16.87
CA PHE A 48 -7.58 -38.33 16.66
C PHE A 48 -6.53 -39.26 17.29
N PRO A 49 -6.93 -40.40 17.89
CA PRO A 49 -6.01 -41.30 18.57
C PRO A 49 -5.15 -42.10 17.58
N ARG A 50 -5.58 -42.18 16.31
CA ARG A 50 -4.83 -42.77 15.21
C ARG A 50 -5.02 -41.89 13.97
N ILE A 51 -3.89 -41.47 13.39
CA ILE A 51 -3.84 -40.71 12.14
C ILE A 51 -3.03 -41.55 11.15
N THR A 52 -3.62 -41.86 10.00
CA THR A 52 -3.01 -42.65 8.93
C THR A 52 -2.87 -41.78 7.68
N VAL A 53 -1.64 -41.55 7.21
CA VAL A 53 -1.34 -40.87 5.94
C VAL A 53 -1.07 -41.92 4.89
N VAL A 54 -1.86 -41.90 3.80
CA VAL A 54 -1.76 -42.85 2.69
C VAL A 54 -1.15 -42.17 1.47
N GLY A 55 0.07 -42.54 1.11
CA GLY A 55 0.81 -41.95 -0.02
C GLY A 55 2.31 -42.29 0.01
N PRO A 56 3.16 -41.57 -0.75
CA PRO A 56 4.61 -41.71 -0.66
C PRO A 56 5.13 -41.47 0.77
N HIS A 57 6.14 -42.23 1.19
CA HIS A 57 6.75 -42.08 2.52
C HIS A 57 7.40 -40.70 2.71
N ARG A 58 7.28 -40.15 3.92
CA ARG A 58 7.72 -38.82 4.32
C ARG A 58 8.50 -38.88 5.64
N ASP A 59 9.74 -38.40 5.62
CA ASP A 59 10.65 -38.44 6.78
C ASP A 59 10.32 -37.35 7.83
N ASP A 60 9.54 -36.34 7.46
CA ASP A 60 9.24 -35.14 8.25
C ASP A 60 7.95 -35.24 9.08
N LEU A 61 7.25 -36.37 9.03
CA LEU A 61 6.03 -36.60 9.82
C LEU A 61 6.35 -37.06 11.25
N ASP A 62 5.46 -36.71 12.19
CA ASP A 62 5.54 -37.18 13.58
C ASP A 62 5.57 -38.73 13.61
N PRO A 63 6.48 -39.37 14.38
CA PRO A 63 6.55 -40.83 14.49
C PRO A 63 5.25 -41.52 14.93
N ALA A 64 4.32 -40.80 15.54
CA ALA A 64 2.99 -41.31 15.90
C ALA A 64 2.03 -41.43 14.70
N VAL A 65 2.31 -40.76 13.58
CA VAL A 65 1.51 -40.83 12.36
C VAL A 65 1.83 -42.13 11.62
N VAL A 66 0.81 -42.95 11.40
CA VAL A 66 0.93 -44.19 10.63
C VAL A 66 1.07 -43.82 9.16
N GLN A 67 2.15 -44.25 8.52
CA GLN A 67 2.35 -44.04 7.08
C GLN A 67 2.15 -45.37 6.34
N THR A 68 1.35 -45.33 5.28
CA THR A 68 1.12 -46.46 4.38
C THR A 68 1.01 -45.96 2.94
N GLN A 69 0.93 -46.86 1.97
CA GLN A 69 0.84 -46.52 0.56
C GLN A 69 -0.22 -47.40 -0.11
N GLU A 70 -0.87 -46.88 -1.15
CA GLU A 70 -1.87 -47.67 -1.90
C GLU A 70 -1.22 -48.93 -2.51
N SER A 71 -1.98 -50.03 -2.50
CA SER A 71 -1.59 -51.27 -3.16
C SER A 71 -2.57 -51.60 -4.30
N PRO A 72 -2.15 -51.57 -5.57
CA PRO A 72 -0.83 -51.13 -6.06
C PRO A 72 -0.62 -49.62 -5.93
N ILE A 73 0.64 -49.17 -5.97
CA ILE A 73 1.02 -47.75 -5.89
C ILE A 73 0.28 -46.95 -6.97
N GLY A 74 -0.43 -45.89 -6.55
CA GLY A 74 -1.26 -45.10 -7.46
C GLY A 74 -2.61 -45.74 -7.81
N GLY A 75 -3.06 -46.72 -7.01
CA GLY A 75 -4.37 -47.38 -7.13
C GLY A 75 -5.58 -46.46 -6.89
N GLY A 76 -5.36 -45.21 -6.48
CA GLY A 76 -6.40 -44.21 -6.32
C GLY A 76 -7.06 -44.20 -4.93
N PRO A 77 -8.05 -43.32 -4.73
CA PRO A 77 -8.56 -43.00 -3.40
C PRO A 77 -9.27 -44.16 -2.69
N VAL A 78 -9.94 -45.06 -3.42
CA VAL A 78 -10.58 -46.25 -2.82
C VAL A 78 -9.53 -47.24 -2.32
N ALA A 79 -8.43 -47.43 -3.07
CA ALA A 79 -7.30 -48.24 -2.64
C ALA A 79 -6.58 -47.63 -1.44
N ALA A 80 -6.53 -46.29 -1.34
CA ALA A 80 -6.02 -45.62 -0.15
C ALA A 80 -6.86 -45.95 1.10
N LEU A 81 -8.18 -45.91 0.96
CA LEU A 81 -9.12 -46.20 2.05
C LEU A 81 -9.15 -47.66 2.51
N ALA A 82 -8.73 -48.59 1.66
CA ALA A 82 -8.54 -49.98 2.07
C ALA A 82 -7.46 -50.14 3.15
N SER A 83 -6.65 -49.10 3.41
CA SER A 83 -5.64 -49.08 4.48
C SER A 83 -6.18 -48.59 5.83
N ALA A 84 -7.45 -48.17 5.90
CA ALA A 84 -8.09 -47.78 7.15
C ALA A 84 -8.14 -48.97 8.14
N ASP A 85 -8.05 -48.67 9.42
CA ASP A 85 -8.19 -49.63 10.51
C ASP A 85 -9.61 -50.22 10.52
N PRO A 86 -9.79 -51.51 10.21
CA PRO A 86 -11.12 -52.12 10.20
C PRO A 86 -11.76 -52.18 11.59
N ALA A 87 -10.99 -51.96 12.66
CA ALA A 87 -11.48 -51.91 14.03
C ALA A 87 -11.94 -50.52 14.48
N ALA A 88 -11.68 -49.46 13.70
CA ALA A 88 -12.14 -48.12 14.04
C ALA A 88 -13.67 -48.05 14.08
N GLU A 89 -14.23 -47.42 15.11
CA GLU A 89 -15.67 -47.19 15.23
C GLU A 89 -16.12 -46.07 14.28
N ILE A 90 -15.30 -45.02 14.17
CA ILE A 90 -15.49 -43.89 13.28
C ILE A 90 -14.21 -43.67 12.47
N VAL A 91 -14.36 -43.51 11.15
CA VAL A 91 -13.26 -43.18 10.24
C VAL A 91 -13.55 -41.84 9.58
N VAL A 92 -12.71 -40.84 9.83
CA VAL A 92 -12.75 -39.57 9.11
C VAL A 92 -11.77 -39.63 7.94
N ILE A 93 -12.24 -39.26 6.76
CA ILE A 93 -11.48 -39.26 5.52
C ILE A 93 -11.32 -37.82 5.07
N LEU A 94 -10.09 -37.42 4.74
CA LEU A 94 -9.79 -36.13 4.13
C LEU A 94 -8.70 -36.25 3.06
N ALA A 95 -8.82 -35.49 1.96
CA ALA A 95 -7.74 -35.31 1.00
C ALA A 95 -6.67 -34.35 1.56
N ALA A 96 -5.41 -34.61 1.22
CA ALA A 96 -4.29 -33.77 1.67
C ALA A 96 -4.16 -32.44 0.90
N ASP A 97 -4.95 -32.21 -0.14
CA ASP A 97 -4.96 -31.00 -0.97
C ASP A 97 -6.15 -30.07 -0.69
N LEU A 98 -6.69 -30.13 0.54
CA LEU A 98 -7.70 -29.20 1.07
C LEU A 98 -7.02 -28.09 1.91
N PRO A 99 -6.63 -26.94 1.33
CA PRO A 99 -5.82 -25.92 2.00
C PRO A 99 -6.52 -25.14 3.11
N PHE A 100 -7.84 -25.31 3.28
CA PHE A 100 -8.65 -24.58 4.26
C PHE A 100 -9.36 -25.47 5.27
N VAL A 101 -9.12 -26.79 5.25
CA VAL A 101 -9.75 -27.71 6.20
C VAL A 101 -9.30 -27.42 7.62
N THR A 102 -10.22 -27.50 8.58
CA THR A 102 -9.95 -27.19 10.00
C THR A 102 -10.51 -28.27 10.93
N ALA A 103 -10.09 -28.26 12.19
CA ALA A 103 -10.67 -29.15 13.21
C ALA A 103 -12.18 -28.91 13.41
N GLU A 104 -12.68 -27.69 13.16
CA GLU A 104 -14.10 -27.38 13.18
C GLU A 104 -14.82 -28.05 12.00
N SER A 105 -14.23 -28.04 10.80
CA SER A 105 -14.73 -28.78 9.63
C SER A 105 -14.93 -30.27 9.95
N ILE A 106 -13.97 -30.87 10.65
CA ILE A 106 -14.04 -32.28 11.07
C ILE A 106 -15.09 -32.51 12.16
N ALA A 107 -15.16 -31.62 13.15
CA ALA A 107 -16.16 -31.71 14.21
C ALA A 107 -17.60 -31.60 13.68
N VAL A 108 -17.84 -30.74 12.68
CA VAL A 108 -19.13 -30.60 12.01
C VAL A 108 -19.55 -31.89 11.30
N LEU A 109 -18.61 -32.58 10.63
CA LEU A 109 -18.87 -33.86 9.96
C LEU A 109 -19.19 -34.96 10.97
N ALA A 110 -18.38 -35.10 12.02
CA ALA A 110 -18.61 -36.07 13.08
C ALA A 110 -19.95 -35.84 13.77
N GLY A 111 -20.27 -34.58 14.11
CA GLY A 111 -21.55 -34.21 14.71
C GLY A 111 -22.76 -34.49 13.82
N ALA A 112 -22.62 -34.31 12.50
CA ALA A 112 -23.69 -34.64 11.54
C ALA A 112 -23.95 -36.17 11.50
N LEU A 113 -22.90 -36.98 11.57
CA LEU A 113 -23.03 -38.44 11.63
C LEU A 113 -23.65 -38.91 12.96
N ASP A 114 -23.23 -38.32 14.08
CA ASP A 114 -23.79 -38.62 15.40
C ASP A 114 -25.28 -38.26 15.51
N ALA A 115 -25.69 -37.15 14.88
CA ALA A 115 -27.08 -36.72 14.82
C ALA A 115 -27.97 -37.60 13.91
N ALA A 116 -27.37 -38.48 13.09
CA ALA A 116 -28.07 -39.37 12.17
C ALA A 116 -27.70 -40.85 12.45
N PRO A 117 -28.36 -41.50 13.44
CA PRO A 117 -28.03 -42.86 13.84
C PRO A 117 -28.11 -43.89 12.72
N ASP A 118 -29.04 -43.70 11.79
CA ASP A 118 -29.30 -44.60 10.65
C ASP A 118 -28.40 -44.32 9.44
N ALA A 119 -27.56 -43.28 9.48
CA ALA A 119 -26.62 -42.96 8.42
C ALA A 119 -25.31 -43.75 8.58
N ASP A 120 -24.81 -44.29 7.47
CA ASP A 120 -23.52 -44.96 7.38
C ASP A 120 -22.36 -43.95 7.28
N ALA A 121 -22.63 -42.77 6.71
CA ALA A 121 -21.64 -41.73 6.50
C ALA A 121 -22.26 -40.32 6.49
N ALA A 122 -21.44 -39.32 6.83
CA ALA A 122 -21.70 -37.90 6.64
C ALA A 122 -20.66 -37.30 5.69
N PHE A 123 -21.12 -36.70 4.59
CA PHE A 123 -20.26 -36.06 3.59
C PHE A 123 -20.33 -34.54 3.68
N ALA A 124 -19.19 -33.89 3.47
CA ALA A 124 -19.20 -32.46 3.21
C ALA A 124 -19.83 -32.17 1.85
N VAL A 125 -20.53 -31.04 1.74
CA VAL A 125 -20.95 -30.47 0.46
C VAL A 125 -20.32 -29.09 0.26
N ASP A 126 -19.98 -28.77 -0.98
CA ASP A 126 -19.51 -27.45 -1.37
C ASP A 126 -20.66 -26.42 -1.43
N ASN A 127 -20.34 -25.17 -1.77
CA ASN A 127 -21.32 -24.07 -1.86
C ASN A 127 -22.39 -24.28 -2.95
N ASP A 128 -22.13 -25.16 -3.92
CA ASP A 128 -23.04 -25.53 -5.00
C ASP A 128 -23.85 -26.79 -4.67
N GLY A 129 -23.60 -27.40 -3.49
CA GLY A 129 -24.27 -28.60 -3.01
C GLY A 129 -23.68 -29.91 -3.53
N ASN A 130 -22.51 -29.89 -4.17
CA ASN A 130 -21.86 -31.10 -4.64
C ASN A 130 -21.15 -31.83 -3.49
N LEU A 131 -21.21 -33.17 -3.52
CA LEU A 131 -20.54 -34.02 -2.55
C LEU A 131 -19.03 -33.95 -2.67
N GLN A 132 -18.37 -33.69 -1.55
CA GLN A 132 -16.93 -33.85 -1.39
C GLN A 132 -16.63 -35.24 -0.83
N PHE A 133 -16.40 -36.20 -1.73
CA PHE A 133 -16.25 -37.61 -1.35
C PHE A 133 -15.03 -37.89 -0.48
N LEU A 134 -13.98 -37.08 -0.63
CA LEU A 134 -12.75 -37.14 0.17
C LEU A 134 -12.77 -36.14 1.33
N LEU A 135 -13.96 -35.81 1.83
CA LEU A 135 -14.13 -35.10 3.09
C LEU A 135 -15.40 -35.62 3.77
N ALA A 136 -15.25 -36.68 4.55
CA ALA A 136 -16.38 -37.44 5.10
C ALA A 136 -16.06 -38.09 6.45
N ALA A 137 -17.08 -38.26 7.29
CA ALA A 137 -17.03 -39.11 8.47
C ALA A 137 -17.85 -40.39 8.22
N TRP A 138 -17.31 -41.55 8.56
CA TRP A 138 -17.92 -42.86 8.34
C TRP A 138 -18.06 -43.64 9.64
N ARG A 139 -19.13 -44.44 9.74
CA ARG A 139 -19.13 -45.58 10.67
C ARG A 139 -18.15 -46.62 10.14
N GLY A 140 -17.13 -46.98 10.92
CA GLY A 140 -16.05 -47.82 10.44
C GLY A 140 -16.52 -49.22 9.98
N ARG A 141 -17.53 -49.80 10.63
CA ARG A 141 -18.18 -51.03 10.17
C ARG A 141 -18.81 -50.89 8.77
N ALA A 142 -19.47 -49.77 8.50
CA ALA A 142 -20.10 -49.52 7.20
C ALA A 142 -19.04 -49.34 6.10
N LEU A 143 -17.99 -48.56 6.38
CA LEU A 143 -16.86 -48.38 5.47
C LEU A 143 -16.15 -49.72 5.17
N SER A 144 -15.85 -50.51 6.20
CA SER A 144 -15.21 -51.82 6.06
C SER A 144 -16.06 -52.82 5.25
N THR A 145 -17.38 -52.83 5.50
CA THR A 145 -18.33 -53.67 4.75
C THR A 145 -18.37 -53.26 3.27
N ARG A 146 -18.40 -51.96 2.99
CA ARG A 146 -18.41 -51.40 1.63
C ARG A 146 -17.12 -51.72 0.88
N LEU A 147 -15.96 -51.52 1.49
CA LEU A 147 -14.67 -51.87 0.92
C LEU A 147 -14.59 -53.37 0.59
N SER A 148 -15.06 -54.23 1.51
CA SER A 148 -15.09 -55.69 1.29
C SER A 148 -16.01 -56.11 0.13
N ALA A 149 -17.11 -55.38 -0.09
CA ALA A 149 -18.06 -55.66 -1.16
C ALA A 149 -17.53 -55.32 -2.57
N LEU A 150 -16.51 -54.46 -2.68
CA LEU A 150 -15.89 -54.08 -3.96
C LEU A 150 -14.94 -55.15 -4.53
N GLY A 151 -14.65 -56.21 -3.77
CA GLY A 151 -13.76 -57.29 -4.18
C GLY A 151 -12.29 -57.07 -3.78
N PRO A 152 -11.38 -57.99 -4.17
CA PRO A 152 -10.01 -58.02 -3.66
C PRO A 152 -9.08 -56.95 -4.26
N ASP A 153 -9.49 -56.27 -5.34
CA ASP A 153 -8.69 -55.22 -6.00
C ASP A 153 -9.51 -53.93 -6.16
N PRO A 154 -9.37 -52.98 -5.23
CA PRO A 154 -10.07 -51.68 -5.29
C PRO A 154 -9.40 -50.66 -6.23
N SER A 155 -8.36 -51.05 -6.97
CA SER A 155 -7.58 -50.11 -7.77
C SER A 155 -8.36 -49.49 -8.92
N GLY A 156 -8.19 -48.17 -9.11
CA GLY A 156 -8.85 -47.39 -10.17
C GLY A 156 -10.34 -47.11 -9.94
N LEU A 157 -10.94 -47.59 -8.84
CA LEU A 157 -12.33 -47.31 -8.53
C LEU A 157 -12.54 -45.86 -8.08
N PRO A 158 -13.61 -45.18 -8.55
CA PRO A 158 -13.94 -43.84 -8.08
C PRO A 158 -14.55 -43.91 -6.68
N MET A 159 -14.38 -42.84 -5.89
CA MET A 159 -14.98 -42.74 -4.56
C MET A 159 -16.51 -42.95 -4.53
N LYS A 160 -17.19 -42.60 -5.63
CA LYS A 160 -18.64 -42.83 -5.79
C LYS A 160 -19.03 -44.32 -5.66
N ALA A 161 -18.11 -45.25 -5.91
CA ALA A 161 -18.36 -46.69 -5.71
C ALA A 161 -18.58 -47.07 -4.24
N LEU A 162 -18.06 -46.27 -3.29
CA LEU A 162 -18.27 -46.48 -1.86
C LEU A 162 -19.58 -45.88 -1.35
N LEU A 163 -20.23 -44.98 -2.09
CA LEU A 163 -21.38 -44.20 -1.61
C LEU A 163 -22.46 -45.09 -0.97
N PRO A 164 -22.81 -44.89 0.31
CA PRO A 164 -23.77 -45.75 0.97
C PRO A 164 -25.21 -45.43 0.57
N GLU A 165 -26.14 -46.34 0.87
CA GLU A 165 -27.57 -46.09 0.64
C GLU A 165 -28.11 -45.02 1.59
N HIS A 166 -27.64 -45.03 2.84
CA HIS A 166 -28.04 -44.09 3.87
C HIS A 166 -26.84 -43.21 4.26
N TYR A 167 -26.86 -41.95 3.82
CA TYR A 167 -25.89 -40.94 4.22
C TYR A 167 -26.56 -39.60 4.45
N VAL A 168 -25.87 -38.74 5.19
CA VAL A 168 -26.25 -37.32 5.36
C VAL A 168 -25.19 -36.41 4.75
N THR A 169 -25.60 -35.19 4.45
CA THR A 169 -24.72 -34.15 3.92
C THR A 169 -24.70 -32.96 4.86
N VAL A 170 -23.54 -32.34 5.02
CA VAL A 170 -23.40 -31.13 5.83
C VAL A 170 -22.57 -30.10 5.07
N ALA A 171 -23.04 -28.84 5.10
CA ALA A 171 -22.31 -27.74 4.51
C ALA A 171 -21.07 -27.45 5.37
N VAL A 172 -19.91 -27.55 4.76
CA VAL A 172 -18.63 -27.26 5.39
C VAL A 172 -17.96 -26.16 4.56
N PRO A 173 -17.53 -25.04 5.16
CA PRO A 173 -16.77 -24.02 4.43
C PRO A 173 -15.34 -24.49 4.16
N GLY A 174 -14.71 -23.98 3.10
CA GLY A 174 -13.31 -24.26 2.78
C GLY A 174 -13.04 -25.65 2.22
N THR A 175 -13.99 -26.19 1.45
CA THR A 175 -13.94 -27.54 0.88
C THR A 175 -13.34 -27.59 -0.52
N GLU A 176 -12.79 -26.47 -1.01
CA GLU A 176 -12.14 -26.42 -2.31
C GLU A 176 -10.81 -27.19 -2.29
N ASP A 177 -10.63 -28.09 -3.25
CA ASP A 177 -9.39 -28.82 -3.49
C ASP A 177 -8.42 -28.02 -4.37
N CYS A 178 -7.12 -28.21 -4.12
CA CYS A 178 -6.05 -27.64 -4.94
C CYS A 178 -5.60 -28.65 -5.99
N ASP A 179 -6.26 -28.61 -7.14
CA ASP A 179 -6.13 -29.66 -8.15
C ASP A 179 -5.25 -29.23 -9.34
N THR A 180 -5.13 -27.91 -9.55
CA THR A 180 -4.37 -27.23 -10.60
C THR A 180 -3.50 -26.09 -10.05
N PRO A 181 -2.52 -25.57 -10.83
CA PRO A 181 -1.76 -24.36 -10.45
C PRO A 181 -2.66 -23.15 -10.19
N ASP A 182 -3.76 -23.02 -10.93
CA ASP A 182 -4.74 -21.93 -10.74
C ASP A 182 -5.45 -22.07 -9.39
N ASP A 183 -5.80 -23.29 -8.96
CA ASP A 183 -6.44 -23.53 -7.66
C ASP A 183 -5.48 -23.18 -6.52
N LEU A 184 -4.21 -23.60 -6.63
CA LEU A 184 -3.16 -23.26 -5.69
C LEU A 184 -2.94 -21.74 -5.60
N HIS A 185 -2.96 -21.05 -6.75
CA HIS A 185 -2.87 -19.60 -6.78
C HIS A 185 -4.10 -18.96 -6.09
N ARG A 186 -5.32 -19.40 -6.40
CA ARG A 186 -6.54 -18.92 -5.72
C ARG A 186 -6.46 -19.15 -4.21
N ALA A 187 -5.95 -20.29 -3.76
CA ALA A 187 -5.80 -20.61 -2.35
C ALA A 187 -4.76 -19.73 -1.65
N ARG A 188 -3.60 -19.49 -2.27
CA ARG A 188 -2.58 -18.56 -1.77
C ARG A 188 -3.09 -17.12 -1.70
N VAL A 189 -3.86 -16.70 -2.70
CA VAL A 189 -4.48 -15.36 -2.75
C VAL A 189 -5.58 -15.21 -1.69
N ALA A 190 -6.33 -16.27 -1.40
CA ALA A 190 -7.36 -16.28 -0.36
C ALA A 190 -6.76 -16.21 1.05
N THR A 191 -5.60 -16.84 1.26
CA THR A 191 -4.91 -16.92 2.56
C THR A 191 -3.83 -15.87 2.80
N GLY A 192 -3.38 -15.17 1.75
CA GLY A 192 -2.36 -14.13 1.87
C GLY A 192 -2.73 -13.11 2.93
N THR A 193 -1.81 -12.88 3.87
CA THR A 193 -1.92 -11.83 4.89
C THR A 193 -2.13 -10.51 4.16
N ARG A 194 -3.37 -10.02 4.12
CA ARG A 194 -3.68 -8.75 3.47
C ARG A 194 -3.14 -7.66 4.37
N ALA A 195 -1.99 -7.09 4.00
CA ALA A 195 -1.46 -5.92 4.67
C ALA A 195 -2.55 -4.85 4.76
N ASP A 196 -2.66 -4.21 5.92
CA ASP A 196 -3.47 -3.01 6.01
C ASP A 196 -2.84 -1.90 5.13
N PRO A 197 -3.57 -0.82 4.80
CA PRO A 197 -3.02 0.23 3.95
C PRO A 197 -1.71 0.86 4.45
N LYS A 198 -1.51 0.96 5.77
CA LYS A 198 -0.30 1.56 6.35
C LYS A 198 0.90 0.63 6.19
N GLU A 199 0.70 -0.66 6.46
CA GLU A 199 1.70 -1.70 6.26
C GLU A 199 2.06 -1.84 4.77
N ALA A 200 1.07 -1.85 3.88
CA ALA A 200 1.28 -1.90 2.43
C ALA A 200 2.14 -0.73 1.94
N ARG A 201 1.88 0.50 2.40
CA ARG A 201 2.72 1.67 2.08
C ARG A 201 4.14 1.51 2.61
N LYS A 202 4.32 0.95 3.80
CA LYS A 202 5.66 0.69 4.37
C LYS A 202 6.43 -0.30 3.50
N ILE A 203 5.85 -1.47 3.22
CA ILE A 203 6.46 -2.50 2.38
C ILE A 203 6.82 -1.93 1.00
N LEU A 204 5.87 -1.21 0.39
CA LEU A 204 6.06 -0.62 -0.93
C LEU A 204 7.23 0.37 -0.96
N ARG A 205 7.32 1.26 0.04
CA ARG A 205 8.42 2.23 0.15
C ARG A 205 9.77 1.54 0.38
N ASP A 206 9.82 0.60 1.31
CA ASP A 206 11.07 -0.05 1.74
C ASP A 206 11.64 -0.97 0.64
N ALA A 207 10.79 -1.43 -0.29
CA ALA A 207 11.22 -2.23 -1.45
C ALA A 207 11.83 -1.41 -2.61
N GLN A 208 11.76 -0.08 -2.57
CA GLN A 208 12.25 0.75 -3.66
C GLN A 208 13.77 0.88 -3.65
N ARG A 209 14.39 0.82 -4.84
CA ARG A 209 15.78 1.26 -5.02
C ARG A 209 15.81 2.79 -5.20
N PRO A 210 16.66 3.54 -4.52
CA PRO A 210 16.75 4.99 -4.75
C PRO A 210 17.24 5.35 -6.16
N LEU A 211 16.66 6.41 -6.73
CA LEU A 211 17.09 7.05 -7.98
C LEU A 211 18.48 7.66 -7.84
N PRO A 212 19.32 7.74 -8.88
CA PRO A 212 20.63 8.39 -8.80
C PRO A 212 20.53 9.87 -8.40
N ILE A 213 21.59 10.37 -7.77
CA ILE A 213 21.70 11.79 -7.40
C ILE A 213 21.99 12.60 -8.66
N ARG A 214 21.32 13.76 -8.79
CA ARG A 214 21.46 14.71 -9.89
C ARG A 214 21.80 16.08 -9.31
N SER A 215 22.73 16.81 -9.91
CA SER A 215 22.89 18.25 -9.64
C SER A 215 22.05 19.02 -10.65
N VAL A 216 21.16 19.88 -10.17
CA VAL A 216 20.24 20.67 -11.00
C VAL A 216 20.17 22.10 -10.50
N ALA A 217 19.82 23.03 -11.39
CA ALA A 217 19.45 24.38 -10.99
C ALA A 217 18.26 24.34 -10.02
N ARG A 218 18.28 25.16 -8.97
CA ARG A 218 17.22 25.17 -7.94
C ARG A 218 15.80 25.33 -8.51
N ASP A 219 15.65 26.10 -9.59
CA ASP A 219 14.35 26.40 -10.20
C ASP A 219 13.76 25.20 -10.98
N GLY A 220 14.61 24.25 -11.39
CA GLY A 220 14.22 23.04 -12.12
C GLY A 220 14.08 21.81 -11.24
N ALA A 221 14.04 21.98 -9.91
CA ALA A 221 14.11 20.89 -8.95
C ALA A 221 12.76 20.52 -8.30
N PHE A 222 11.66 21.18 -8.69
CA PHE A 222 10.33 20.87 -8.16
C PHE A 222 9.95 19.40 -8.36
N GLY A 223 9.22 18.83 -7.39
CA GLY A 223 8.85 17.41 -7.37
C GLY A 223 10.00 16.46 -7.01
N ALA A 224 11.25 16.94 -6.96
CA ALA A 224 12.40 16.18 -6.50
C ALA A 224 12.53 16.22 -4.97
N THR A 225 13.59 15.59 -4.45
CA THR A 225 13.90 15.54 -3.01
C THR A 225 15.38 15.77 -2.82
N LEU A 226 15.75 16.59 -1.83
CA LEU A 226 17.15 16.90 -1.51
C LEU A 226 17.92 15.62 -1.20
N ALA A 227 19.01 15.37 -1.93
CA ALA A 227 19.89 14.23 -1.74
C ALA A 227 21.01 14.50 -0.72
N SER A 228 21.26 15.78 -0.43
CA SER A 228 22.18 16.27 0.60
C SER A 228 21.54 17.48 1.29
N PRO A 229 21.97 17.86 2.50
CA PRO A 229 21.48 19.08 3.14
C PRO A 229 21.65 20.30 2.23
N LEU A 230 20.67 21.20 2.26
CA LEU A 230 20.76 22.52 1.65
C LEU A 230 21.52 23.42 2.62
N VAL A 231 22.70 23.90 2.22
CA VAL A 231 23.60 24.67 3.06
C VAL A 231 23.75 26.08 2.52
N ALA A 232 23.58 27.10 3.36
CA ALA A 232 23.73 28.50 2.96
C ALA A 232 25.16 28.79 2.48
N ALA A 233 25.27 29.43 1.31
CA ALA A 233 26.55 29.89 0.75
C ALA A 233 26.89 31.33 1.18
N ALA A 234 25.88 32.11 1.58
CA ALA A 234 26.00 33.50 2.01
C ALA A 234 25.16 33.76 3.28
N PRO A 235 25.51 34.78 4.09
CA PRO A 235 24.71 35.19 5.23
C PRO A 235 23.41 35.85 4.77
N LEU A 236 22.36 35.77 5.60
CA LEU A 236 21.15 36.57 5.43
C LEU A 236 20.88 37.42 6.69
N PRO A 237 20.69 38.74 6.55
CA PRO A 237 20.97 39.54 5.36
C PRO A 237 22.48 39.58 5.02
N PRO A 238 22.86 39.81 3.74
CA PRO A 238 24.26 39.86 3.32
C PRO A 238 24.99 41.15 3.72
N ALA A 239 24.23 42.16 4.13
CA ALA A 239 24.72 43.44 4.63
C ALA A 239 23.85 43.87 5.82
N ALA A 240 24.40 44.71 6.70
CA ALA A 240 23.59 45.30 7.77
C ALA A 240 22.51 46.21 7.15
N THR A 241 21.25 46.06 7.55
CA THR A 241 20.12 46.80 6.96
C THR A 241 19.25 47.48 8.01
N SER A 242 18.49 48.49 7.61
CA SER A 242 17.50 49.11 8.49
C SER A 242 16.23 48.26 8.58
N ALA A 243 15.76 47.97 9.79
CA ALA A 243 14.48 47.29 10.03
C ALA A 243 13.28 48.25 9.95
N MET A 244 13.52 49.56 10.10
CA MET A 244 12.51 50.61 10.14
C MET A 244 12.93 51.81 9.30
N ASP A 245 11.98 52.69 8.97
CA ASP A 245 12.28 54.02 8.47
C ASP A 245 12.76 54.88 9.65
N GLY A 246 13.86 55.60 9.45
CA GLY A 246 14.45 56.41 10.50
C GLY A 246 15.76 57.07 10.11
N TYR A 247 16.70 57.08 11.04
CA TYR A 247 18.02 57.68 10.89
C TYR A 247 19.09 56.66 11.27
N ALA A 248 20.01 56.40 10.35
CA ALA A 248 21.27 55.74 10.68
C ALA A 248 22.14 56.78 11.39
N VAL A 249 22.66 56.43 12.56
CA VAL A 249 23.42 57.35 13.42
C VAL A 249 24.79 56.75 13.77
N SER A 250 25.79 57.59 13.99
CA SER A 250 27.12 57.17 14.42
C SER A 250 27.48 57.76 15.78
N GLY A 251 27.70 56.90 16.77
CA GLY A 251 28.02 57.29 18.14
C GLY A 251 26.83 57.86 18.93
N ALA A 252 27.12 58.53 20.04
CA ALA A 252 26.09 59.17 20.87
C ALA A 252 25.65 60.52 20.30
N GLY A 253 24.35 60.81 20.41
CA GLY A 253 23.78 62.07 19.96
C GLY A 253 24.04 63.26 20.91
N PRO A 254 23.63 64.48 20.53
CA PRO A 254 22.91 64.80 19.29
C PRO A 254 23.79 64.65 18.04
N TRP A 255 23.16 64.38 16.89
CA TRP A 255 23.86 64.12 15.62
C TRP A 255 23.59 65.21 14.58
N THR A 256 24.57 65.52 13.74
CA THR A 256 24.39 66.41 12.58
C THR A 256 23.79 65.64 11.39
N LEU A 257 22.68 66.14 10.85
CA LEU A 257 21.99 65.52 9.72
C LEU A 257 22.75 65.76 8.41
N ARG A 258 23.15 64.67 7.78
CA ARG A 258 23.67 64.64 6.42
C ARG A 258 22.55 64.87 5.40
N THR A 259 22.90 65.45 4.26
CA THR A 259 21.98 65.65 3.14
C THR A 259 21.65 64.36 2.40
N GLU A 260 22.55 63.38 2.49
CA GLU A 260 22.44 62.09 1.84
C GLU A 260 21.36 61.22 2.51
N VAL A 261 20.59 60.51 1.68
CA VAL A 261 19.52 59.59 2.12
C VAL A 261 19.84 58.18 1.63
N ARG A 262 19.65 57.18 2.51
CA ARG A 262 19.77 55.76 2.18
C ARG A 262 18.41 55.15 1.84
N TYR A 263 18.26 54.70 0.60
CA TYR A 263 17.11 53.93 0.14
C TYR A 263 17.49 52.46 -0.10
N ALA A 264 16.51 51.56 0.01
CA ALA A 264 16.70 50.16 -0.36
C ALA A 264 17.09 50.05 -1.85
N GLY A 265 18.11 49.24 -2.14
CA GLY A 265 18.64 49.06 -3.50
C GLY A 265 19.46 50.23 -4.06
N ALA A 266 19.66 51.33 -3.30
CA ALA A 266 20.48 52.45 -3.76
C ALA A 266 21.96 52.06 -3.84
N ALA A 267 22.60 52.40 -4.96
CA ALA A 267 24.05 52.32 -5.12
C ALA A 267 24.71 53.62 -4.63
N GLY A 268 25.83 53.51 -3.91
CA GLY A 268 26.64 54.65 -3.49
C GLY A 268 27.23 54.48 -2.10
N GLU A 269 28.49 54.87 -1.92
CA GLU A 269 29.17 54.80 -0.64
C GLU A 269 29.29 56.20 -0.04
N PHE A 270 28.76 56.36 1.16
CA PHE A 270 29.07 57.44 2.08
C PHE A 270 29.18 56.81 3.46
N ALA A 271 30.06 57.36 4.27
CA ALA A 271 30.28 56.95 5.63
C ALA A 271 29.76 58.02 6.58
N LEU A 272 29.28 57.60 7.75
CA LEU A 272 28.98 58.47 8.86
C LEU A 272 30.20 58.55 9.77
N ASN A 273 30.66 59.77 10.03
CA ASN A 273 31.62 60.05 11.10
C ASN A 273 30.88 60.08 12.45
N PRO A 274 31.59 59.86 13.57
CA PRO A 274 31.00 60.00 14.90
C PRO A 274 30.31 61.37 15.08
N GLY A 275 29.06 61.36 15.55
CA GLY A 275 28.24 62.55 15.67
C GLY A 275 27.44 62.92 14.42
N GLU A 276 27.46 62.10 13.36
CA GLU A 276 26.63 62.30 12.16
C GLU A 276 25.42 61.34 12.11
N ALA A 277 24.36 61.77 11.43
CA ALA A 277 23.19 60.98 11.13
C ALA A 277 22.80 61.13 9.66
N ALA A 278 22.22 60.09 9.06
CA ALA A 278 21.62 60.16 7.73
C ALA A 278 20.25 59.50 7.74
N ARG A 279 19.32 60.07 6.96
CA ARG A 279 18.00 59.48 6.77
C ARG A 279 18.15 58.10 6.10
N ILE A 280 17.47 57.09 6.61
CA ILE A 280 17.52 55.72 6.10
C ILE A 280 16.11 55.12 6.02
N ALA A 281 15.81 54.48 4.91
CA ALA A 281 14.57 53.73 4.70
C ALA A 281 14.74 52.26 5.10
N THR A 282 13.62 51.61 5.39
CA THR A 282 13.51 50.17 5.68
C THR A 282 14.14 49.35 4.54
N GLY A 283 14.96 48.37 4.91
CA GLY A 283 15.68 47.50 3.97
C GLY A 283 16.91 48.13 3.32
N ALA A 284 17.20 49.42 3.55
CA ALA A 284 18.42 50.04 3.05
C ALA A 284 19.64 49.56 3.83
N HIS A 285 20.77 49.41 3.12
CA HIS A 285 22.05 49.05 3.75
C HIS A 285 22.54 50.20 4.63
N LEU A 286 23.07 49.87 5.80
CA LEU A 286 23.66 50.85 6.70
C LEU A 286 24.90 51.50 6.04
N PRO A 287 25.04 52.83 6.11
CA PRO A 287 26.29 53.50 5.75
C PRO A 287 27.46 52.96 6.61
N SER A 288 28.68 52.94 6.04
CA SER A 288 29.88 52.66 6.84
C SER A 288 29.98 53.64 8.01
N GLY A 289 30.40 53.17 9.18
CA GLY A 289 30.52 53.99 10.39
C GLY A 289 29.19 54.24 11.14
N ALA A 290 28.05 53.84 10.59
CA ALA A 290 26.80 53.81 11.36
C ALA A 290 26.91 52.79 12.51
N THR A 291 26.48 53.18 13.70
CA THR A 291 26.52 52.34 14.91
C THR A 291 25.14 51.83 15.34
N SER A 292 24.06 52.47 14.89
CA SER A 292 22.67 52.08 15.18
C SER A 292 21.68 52.73 14.22
N VAL A 293 20.45 52.24 14.19
CA VAL A 293 19.30 52.90 13.55
C VAL A 293 18.30 53.32 14.61
N VAL A 294 17.84 54.57 14.54
CA VAL A 294 16.74 55.09 15.36
C VAL A 294 15.54 55.39 14.46
N ARG A 295 14.41 54.72 14.69
CA ARG A 295 13.17 54.93 13.93
C ARG A 295 12.63 56.36 14.05
N ASP A 296 11.86 56.78 13.06
CA ASP A 296 11.30 58.14 12.98
C ASP A 296 10.54 58.56 14.25
N GLU A 297 9.77 57.63 14.84
CA GLU A 297 8.95 57.92 16.01
C GLU A 297 9.78 58.29 17.25
N TYR A 298 11.09 58.01 17.25
CA TYR A 298 12.00 58.25 18.36
C TYR A 298 13.01 59.37 18.08
N ILE A 299 12.82 60.14 17.01
CA ILE A 299 13.71 61.22 16.61
C ILE A 299 12.97 62.56 16.52
N LEU A 300 13.65 63.61 16.99
CA LEU A 300 13.34 65.00 16.71
C LEU A 300 14.41 65.57 15.77
N VAL A 301 14.02 66.30 14.74
CA VAL A 301 14.94 67.02 13.85
C VAL A 301 14.64 68.51 13.89
N GLU A 302 15.59 69.31 14.35
CA GLU A 302 15.52 70.77 14.42
C GLU A 302 16.83 71.37 13.89
N ASP A 303 16.74 72.35 12.98
CA ASP A 303 17.89 73.07 12.41
C ASP A 303 19.05 72.18 11.91
N GLY A 304 18.72 71.01 11.35
CA GLY A 304 19.72 70.05 10.84
C GLY A 304 20.40 69.21 11.93
N ILE A 305 19.91 69.25 13.17
CA ILE A 305 20.36 68.42 14.29
C ILE A 305 19.30 67.35 14.59
N VAL A 306 19.74 66.10 14.63
CA VAL A 306 18.95 64.91 14.96
C VAL A 306 19.16 64.59 16.43
N THR A 307 18.08 64.49 17.20
CA THR A 307 18.13 64.16 18.63
C THR A 307 17.12 63.08 18.97
N ARG A 308 17.52 62.11 19.79
CA ARG A 308 16.58 61.18 20.43
C ARG A 308 16.07 61.82 21.73
N PRO A 309 14.75 62.06 21.89
CA PRO A 309 14.20 62.58 23.14
C PRO A 309 14.57 61.71 24.35
N PRO A 310 14.76 62.27 25.56
CA PRO A 310 15.17 61.50 26.74
C PRO A 310 14.18 60.40 27.17
N ASP A 311 12.90 60.58 26.86
CA ASP A 311 11.80 59.65 27.14
C ASP A 311 11.56 58.64 26.01
N ALA A 312 12.22 58.81 24.86
CA ALA A 312 12.12 57.87 23.76
C ALA A 312 12.89 56.55 24.06
N PRO A 313 12.34 55.38 23.71
CA PRO A 313 13.02 54.10 23.91
C PRO A 313 14.41 54.03 23.26
N VAL A 314 15.35 53.41 23.96
CA VAL A 314 16.66 53.04 23.42
C VAL A 314 16.55 51.64 22.83
N ARG A 315 16.33 51.57 21.52
CA ARG A 315 16.32 50.35 20.72
C ARG A 315 17.19 50.56 19.49
N ASP A 316 17.81 49.49 19.04
CA ASP A 316 18.47 49.46 17.75
C ASP A 316 17.56 48.77 16.73
N ASP A 317 17.23 49.50 15.67
CA ASP A 317 16.36 49.02 14.59
C ASP A 317 17.16 48.67 13.33
N PHE A 318 18.40 48.20 13.50
CA PHE A 318 19.15 47.56 12.41
C PHE A 318 19.03 46.03 12.48
N ARG A 319 19.23 45.39 11.32
CA ARG A 319 19.46 43.95 11.19
C ARG A 319 20.92 43.72 10.87
N GLY A 320 21.59 42.90 11.68
CA GLY A 320 22.99 42.53 11.50
C GLY A 320 23.22 41.66 10.28
N ILE A 321 24.46 41.62 9.79
CA ILE A 321 24.87 40.63 8.79
C ILE A 321 24.70 39.25 9.42
N GLY A 322 24.07 38.33 8.67
CA GLY A 322 23.91 36.95 9.11
C GLY A 322 22.99 36.75 10.31
N GLU A 323 22.17 37.75 10.66
CA GLU A 323 21.23 37.67 11.79
C GLU A 323 20.24 36.50 11.66
N GLU A 324 19.82 36.16 10.44
CA GLU A 324 18.99 34.98 10.18
C GLU A 324 19.87 33.72 10.09
N TRP A 325 20.95 33.78 9.31
CA TRP A 325 21.94 32.71 9.21
C TRP A 325 23.27 33.17 8.64
N GLU A 326 24.33 32.43 8.97
CA GLU A 326 25.69 32.55 8.42
C GLU A 326 25.96 31.48 7.34
N PRO A 327 27.00 31.65 6.50
CA PRO A 327 27.47 30.60 5.60
C PRO A 327 27.75 29.29 6.35
N GLY A 328 27.34 28.17 5.77
CA GLY A 328 27.46 26.85 6.40
C GLY A 328 26.24 26.45 7.24
N TYR A 329 25.28 27.34 7.45
CA TYR A 329 24.02 26.98 8.10
C TYR A 329 23.19 25.99 7.26
N ILE A 330 22.63 24.97 7.91
CA ILE A 330 21.76 23.98 7.26
C ILE A 330 20.35 24.56 7.15
N LEU A 331 19.97 24.97 5.94
CA LEU A 331 18.66 25.55 5.62
C LEU A 331 17.57 24.48 5.51
N ALA A 332 17.93 23.27 5.05
CA ALA A 332 17.04 22.12 4.99
C ALA A 332 17.83 20.81 4.98
N GLU A 333 17.28 19.77 5.60
CA GLU A 333 17.91 18.45 5.68
C GLU A 333 17.80 17.66 4.36
N ALA A 334 18.71 16.71 4.17
CA ALA A 334 18.53 15.67 3.14
C ALA A 334 17.23 14.90 3.37
N GLY A 335 16.59 14.43 2.30
CA GLY A 335 15.27 13.80 2.35
C GLY A 335 14.10 14.79 2.36
N SER A 336 14.35 16.10 2.40
CA SER A 336 13.30 17.11 2.27
C SER A 336 12.77 17.21 0.84
N ALA A 337 11.45 17.22 0.67
CA ALA A 337 10.83 17.48 -0.64
C ALA A 337 11.12 18.90 -1.11
N VAL A 338 11.47 19.09 -2.39
CA VAL A 338 11.75 20.42 -2.94
C VAL A 338 10.44 21.17 -3.16
N THR A 339 10.09 22.01 -2.19
CA THR A 339 8.91 22.89 -2.18
C THR A 339 9.28 24.31 -2.64
N PRO A 340 8.30 25.19 -2.92
CA PRO A 340 8.56 26.61 -3.17
C PRO A 340 9.36 27.29 -2.04
N ALA A 341 9.13 26.88 -0.78
CA ALA A 341 9.89 27.38 0.36
C ALA A 341 11.37 26.96 0.27
N ILE A 342 11.68 25.71 -0.11
CA ILE A 342 13.06 25.27 -0.31
C ILE A 342 13.73 26.07 -1.43
N VAL A 343 13.06 26.26 -2.57
CA VAL A 343 13.65 27.01 -3.70
C VAL A 343 13.90 28.48 -3.33
N SER A 344 12.95 29.12 -2.63
CA SER A 344 13.11 30.49 -2.12
C SER A 344 14.23 30.62 -1.10
N THR A 345 14.34 29.64 -0.20
CA THR A 345 15.39 29.62 0.84
C THR A 345 16.76 29.36 0.22
N ALA A 346 16.85 28.46 -0.77
CA ALA A 346 18.06 28.25 -1.56
C ALA A 346 18.48 29.53 -2.30
N ALA A 347 17.51 30.29 -2.83
CA ALA A 347 17.79 31.60 -3.42
C ALA A 347 18.35 32.60 -2.42
N SER A 348 17.72 32.71 -1.24
CA SER A 348 18.15 33.62 -0.17
C SER A 348 19.52 33.24 0.41
N GLY A 349 19.85 31.94 0.42
CA GLY A 349 21.16 31.43 0.82
C GLY A 349 22.22 31.42 -0.29
N GLU A 350 21.96 32.04 -1.45
CA GLU A 350 22.86 32.08 -2.62
C GLU A 350 23.27 30.70 -3.17
N VAL A 351 22.37 29.71 -3.06
CA VAL A 351 22.56 28.37 -3.61
C VAL A 351 21.85 28.25 -4.96
N SER A 352 22.61 28.21 -6.05
CA SER A 352 22.07 28.14 -7.42
C SER A 352 21.79 26.71 -7.90
N HIS A 353 22.53 25.73 -7.38
CA HIS A 353 22.42 24.31 -7.74
C HIS A 353 22.26 23.46 -6.50
N ILE A 354 21.38 22.47 -6.56
CA ILE A 354 21.10 21.55 -5.46
C ILE A 354 21.19 20.10 -5.92
N HIS A 355 21.64 19.23 -5.02
CA HIS A 355 21.67 17.79 -5.26
C HIS A 355 20.33 17.17 -4.91
N VAL A 356 19.72 16.47 -5.86
CA VAL A 356 18.38 15.90 -5.69
C VAL A 356 18.27 14.47 -6.23
N ARG A 357 17.25 13.75 -5.77
CA ARG A 357 16.70 12.54 -6.39
C ARG A 357 15.30 12.82 -6.91
N GLY A 358 14.91 12.18 -8.02
CA GLY A 358 13.64 12.48 -8.68
C GLY A 358 13.66 13.79 -9.47
N PRO A 359 12.51 14.32 -9.95
CA PRO A 359 11.17 13.80 -9.68
C PRO A 359 11.02 12.37 -10.21
N VAL A 360 10.15 11.58 -9.58
CA VAL A 360 9.83 10.23 -10.05
C VAL A 360 9.01 10.36 -11.33
N ARG A 361 9.49 9.78 -12.42
CA ARG A 361 8.81 9.75 -13.71
C ARG A 361 7.84 8.56 -13.77
N VAL A 362 6.56 8.83 -14.02
CA VAL A 362 5.48 7.83 -14.05
C VAL A 362 4.96 7.69 -15.47
N HIS A 363 4.92 6.46 -15.98
CA HIS A 363 4.17 6.14 -17.19
C HIS A 363 2.78 5.65 -16.84
N LEU A 364 1.75 6.20 -17.49
CA LEU A 364 0.35 5.87 -17.25
C LEU A 364 -0.17 4.91 -18.32
N ALA A 365 -0.78 3.82 -17.89
CA ALA A 365 -1.39 2.82 -18.75
C ALA A 365 -2.84 2.63 -18.35
N LEU A 366 -3.78 2.81 -19.28
CA LEU A 366 -5.21 2.55 -19.04
C LEU A 366 -5.65 1.35 -19.90
N THR A 367 -6.20 0.31 -19.27
CA THR A 367 -6.66 -0.90 -19.96
C THR A 367 -8.19 -0.90 -20.17
N GLY A 368 -8.68 -1.82 -20.99
CA GLY A 368 -10.11 -2.04 -21.23
C GLY A 368 -10.55 -1.55 -22.60
N ASP A 369 -10.85 -2.47 -23.52
CA ASP A 369 -11.30 -2.15 -24.89
C ASP A 369 -12.64 -1.38 -24.93
N GLU A 370 -13.40 -1.40 -23.82
CA GLU A 370 -14.57 -0.57 -23.62
C GLU A 370 -14.24 0.92 -23.42
N ILE A 371 -13.01 1.26 -23.02
CA ILE A 371 -12.62 2.62 -22.67
C ILE A 371 -12.25 3.40 -23.94
N ARG A 372 -13.05 4.43 -24.26
CA ARG A 372 -12.80 5.31 -25.40
C ARG A 372 -12.33 6.69 -24.95
N ARG A 373 -11.14 7.08 -25.41
CA ARG A 373 -10.57 8.40 -25.10
C ARG A 373 -11.17 9.54 -25.92
N SER A 374 -11.22 9.42 -27.24
CA SER A 374 -11.66 10.49 -28.16
C SER A 374 -12.73 10.04 -29.15
N GLY A 375 -13.43 10.98 -29.78
CA GLY A 375 -14.49 10.70 -30.75
C GLY A 375 -15.79 10.15 -30.13
N PRO A 376 -16.81 9.83 -30.94
CA PRO A 376 -18.10 9.33 -30.46
C PRO A 376 -17.98 7.96 -29.80
N LEU A 377 -18.83 7.67 -28.81
CA LEU A 377 -18.91 6.33 -28.22
C LEU A 377 -19.63 5.38 -29.19
N PHE A 378 -19.15 4.14 -29.26
CA PHE A 378 -19.84 3.03 -29.90
C PHE A 378 -20.54 2.15 -28.85
N GLU A 379 -21.36 1.22 -29.31
CA GLU A 379 -22.00 0.23 -28.45
C GLU A 379 -20.95 -0.54 -27.63
N GLY A 380 -21.23 -0.74 -26.34
CA GLY A 380 -20.30 -1.39 -25.41
C GLY A 380 -19.16 -0.50 -24.90
N GLN A 381 -19.04 0.75 -25.36
CA GLN A 381 -17.96 1.65 -24.94
C GLN A 381 -18.41 2.69 -23.90
N THR A 382 -17.49 3.06 -23.02
CA THR A 382 -17.61 4.18 -22.07
C THR A 382 -16.50 5.21 -22.28
N ARG A 383 -16.70 6.43 -21.78
CA ARG A 383 -15.72 7.51 -21.90
C ARG A 383 -14.59 7.31 -20.90
N ASP A 384 -13.35 7.49 -21.37
CA ASP A 384 -12.20 7.72 -20.49
C ASP A 384 -12.43 8.98 -19.64
N SER A 385 -12.79 8.77 -18.37
CA SER A 385 -13.08 9.84 -17.40
C SER A 385 -11.95 10.06 -16.39
N LEU A 386 -10.89 9.26 -16.46
CA LEU A 386 -9.79 9.28 -15.51
C LEU A 386 -8.48 9.69 -16.17
N GLY A 387 -8.17 9.18 -17.37
CA GLY A 387 -6.97 9.49 -18.15
C GLY A 387 -6.67 10.99 -18.24
N PRO A 388 -7.64 11.86 -18.62
CA PRO A 388 -7.39 13.30 -18.72
C PRO A 388 -7.02 14.01 -17.42
N VAL A 389 -7.34 13.43 -16.26
CA VAL A 389 -7.12 14.06 -14.95
C VAL A 389 -6.01 13.39 -14.13
N LEU A 390 -5.59 12.17 -14.47
CA LEU A 390 -4.50 11.46 -13.78
C LEU A 390 -3.20 12.28 -13.65
N PRO A 391 -2.74 13.04 -14.66
CA PRO A 391 -1.51 13.82 -14.52
C PRO A 391 -1.52 14.79 -13.34
N GLN A 392 -2.68 15.38 -13.03
CA GLN A 392 -2.82 16.30 -11.88
C GLN A 392 -2.68 15.56 -10.56
N PHE A 393 -3.25 14.36 -10.44
CA PHE A 393 -3.14 13.55 -9.23
C PHE A 393 -1.74 12.92 -9.06
N VAL A 394 -1.06 12.58 -10.15
CA VAL A 394 0.34 12.14 -10.13
C VAL A 394 1.25 13.28 -9.65
N SER A 395 1.06 14.49 -10.18
CA SER A 395 1.73 15.71 -9.71
C SER A 395 1.50 15.97 -8.23
N TRP A 396 0.25 15.82 -7.77
CA TRP A 396 -0.12 15.95 -6.36
C TRP A 396 0.57 14.91 -5.45
N CYS A 397 0.87 13.71 -5.96
CA CYS A 397 1.66 12.71 -5.25
C CYS A 397 3.18 13.00 -5.27
N GLY A 398 3.62 14.09 -5.90
CA GLY A 398 5.02 14.48 -6.00
C GLY A 398 5.81 13.71 -7.07
N ALA A 399 5.14 13.31 -8.15
CA ALA A 399 5.70 12.63 -9.32
C ALA A 399 5.35 13.38 -10.62
N GLU A 400 6.00 13.04 -11.72
CA GLU A 400 5.78 13.64 -13.05
C GLU A 400 5.31 12.58 -14.04
N VAL A 401 4.37 12.90 -14.92
CA VAL A 401 3.97 11.98 -15.99
C VAL A 401 4.98 12.04 -17.13
N ALA A 402 5.61 10.91 -17.43
CA ALA A 402 6.56 10.76 -18.54
C ALA A 402 5.88 10.41 -19.86
N GLY A 403 4.75 9.71 -19.78
CA GLY A 403 4.00 9.24 -20.94
C GLY A 403 2.69 8.62 -20.50
N ASP A 404 1.78 8.48 -21.45
CA ASP A 404 0.52 7.80 -21.21
C ASP A 404 0.05 7.05 -22.45
N GLU A 405 -0.56 5.89 -22.25
CA GLU A 405 -1.10 5.08 -23.34
C GLU A 405 -2.36 4.30 -22.93
N HIS A 406 -3.10 3.86 -23.95
CA HIS A 406 -4.23 2.95 -23.78
C HIS A 406 -3.82 1.55 -24.21
N LEU A 407 -3.85 0.59 -23.28
CA LEU A 407 -3.56 -0.81 -23.56
C LEU A 407 -4.82 -1.50 -24.05
N ARG A 408 -4.69 -2.16 -25.20
CA ARG A 408 -5.69 -3.10 -25.69
C ARG A 408 -5.67 -4.39 -24.89
N ASP A 409 -6.82 -5.04 -24.77
CA ASP A 409 -6.95 -6.31 -24.06
C ASP A 409 -6.43 -7.49 -24.91
N THR A 410 -5.10 -7.57 -25.04
CA THR A 410 -4.38 -8.63 -25.76
C THR A 410 -3.48 -9.41 -24.80
N ALA A 411 -3.24 -10.69 -25.11
CA ALA A 411 -2.54 -11.61 -24.21
C ALA A 411 -1.11 -11.17 -23.83
N ASP A 412 -0.47 -10.35 -24.67
CA ASP A 412 0.90 -9.87 -24.51
C ASP A 412 1.00 -8.35 -24.21
N ALA A 413 -0.12 -7.64 -24.04
CA ALA A 413 -0.12 -6.18 -23.86
C ALA A 413 0.74 -5.74 -22.66
N PHE A 414 0.60 -6.43 -21.52
CA PHE A 414 1.39 -6.12 -20.33
C PHE A 414 2.87 -6.46 -20.52
N ASP A 415 3.19 -7.58 -21.19
CA ASP A 415 4.58 -7.94 -21.50
C ASP A 415 5.25 -6.89 -22.39
N VAL A 416 4.53 -6.37 -23.38
CA VAL A 416 4.99 -5.28 -24.24
C VAL A 416 5.22 -4.03 -23.40
N LEU A 417 4.23 -3.57 -22.63
CA LEU A 417 4.31 -2.39 -21.76
C LEU A 417 5.53 -2.45 -20.84
N LEU A 418 5.70 -3.54 -20.08
CA LEU A 418 6.78 -3.69 -19.11
C LEU A 418 8.17 -3.65 -19.79
N ARG A 419 8.27 -4.18 -21.02
CA ARG A 419 9.51 -4.23 -21.80
C ARG A 419 9.83 -2.91 -22.52
N THR A 420 8.85 -2.23 -23.08
CA THR A 420 9.09 -1.06 -23.95
C THR A 420 9.17 0.25 -23.18
N THR A 421 8.50 0.38 -22.05
CA THR A 421 8.42 1.62 -21.26
C THR A 421 9.64 1.83 -20.38
N THR A 422 10.77 2.15 -21.00
CA THR A 422 12.09 2.23 -20.34
C THR A 422 12.44 3.63 -19.81
N ASP A 423 11.68 4.66 -20.19
CA ASP A 423 11.96 6.05 -19.82
C ASP A 423 11.14 6.54 -18.61
N ALA A 424 10.68 5.62 -17.76
CA ALA A 424 9.97 5.92 -16.53
C ALA A 424 10.56 5.19 -15.33
N ASP A 425 10.37 5.76 -14.15
CA ASP A 425 10.78 5.19 -12.86
C ASP A 425 9.70 4.31 -12.24
N ALA A 426 8.45 4.52 -12.63
CA ALA A 426 7.29 3.74 -12.24
C ALA A 426 6.27 3.65 -13.38
N ILE A 427 5.54 2.53 -13.44
CA ILE A 427 4.45 2.28 -14.37
C ILE A 427 3.17 2.13 -13.55
N VAL A 428 2.18 2.97 -13.80
CA VAL A 428 0.87 2.93 -13.14
C VAL A 428 -0.17 2.44 -14.14
N ILE A 429 -0.84 1.35 -13.82
CA ILE A 429 -1.77 0.67 -14.71
C ILE A 429 -3.17 0.71 -14.12
N VAL A 430 -4.10 1.42 -14.74
CA VAL A 430 -5.52 1.44 -14.37
C VAL A 430 -6.27 0.36 -15.12
N GLY A 431 -7.06 -0.46 -14.40
CA GLY A 431 -7.90 -1.50 -15.02
C GLY A 431 -7.34 -2.92 -14.87
N ALA A 432 -6.10 -3.06 -14.43
CA ALA A 432 -5.40 -4.34 -14.34
C ALA A 432 -5.72 -5.17 -13.07
N THR A 433 -6.94 -5.04 -12.52
CA THR A 433 -7.33 -5.79 -11.32
C THR A 433 -8.72 -6.46 -11.43
N GLY A 434 -9.34 -6.45 -12.62
CA GLY A 434 -10.57 -7.22 -12.91
C GLY A 434 -10.29 -8.72 -13.09
N ARG A 435 -11.33 -9.56 -13.09
CA ARG A 435 -11.19 -11.00 -13.41
C ARG A 435 -10.53 -11.15 -14.79
N GLY A 436 -9.49 -11.97 -14.90
CA GLY A 436 -8.71 -12.13 -16.14
C GLY A 436 -7.57 -11.11 -16.28
N ALA A 437 -7.86 -9.80 -16.33
CA ALA A 437 -6.82 -8.77 -16.49
C ALA A 437 -5.81 -8.76 -15.32
N ALA A 438 -6.28 -9.00 -14.09
CA ALA A 438 -5.40 -9.14 -12.93
C ALA A 438 -4.44 -10.33 -13.06
N ASP A 439 -4.92 -11.43 -13.62
CA ASP A 439 -4.15 -12.66 -13.78
C ASP A 439 -3.13 -12.49 -14.91
N GLN A 440 -3.51 -11.79 -15.99
CA GLN A 440 -2.59 -11.41 -17.06
C GLN A 440 -1.48 -10.49 -16.57
N LEU A 441 -1.79 -9.44 -15.79
CA LEU A 441 -0.76 -8.56 -15.23
C LEU A 441 0.18 -9.34 -14.29
N ARG A 442 -0.35 -10.19 -13.40
CA ARG A 442 0.49 -11.02 -12.52
C ARG A 442 1.39 -11.96 -13.30
N SER A 443 0.86 -12.61 -14.33
CA SER A 443 1.63 -13.50 -15.19
C SER A 443 2.71 -12.74 -15.98
N ALA A 444 2.43 -11.52 -16.45
CA ALA A 444 3.41 -10.67 -17.12
C ALA A 444 4.50 -10.19 -16.16
N LEU A 445 4.15 -9.87 -14.91
CA LEU A 445 5.11 -9.53 -13.85
C LEU A 445 6.04 -10.70 -13.54
N ASP A 446 5.49 -11.92 -13.40
CA ASP A 446 6.27 -13.14 -13.18
C ASP A 446 7.23 -13.43 -14.34
N ARG A 447 6.74 -13.38 -15.59
CA ARG A 447 7.58 -13.51 -16.79
C ARG A 447 8.66 -12.43 -16.89
N ALA A 448 8.39 -11.22 -16.42
CA ALA A 448 9.36 -10.13 -16.36
C ALA A 448 10.37 -10.28 -15.21
N GLY A 449 10.25 -11.32 -14.36
CA GLY A 449 11.07 -11.52 -13.17
C GLY A 449 10.85 -10.45 -12.10
N ALA A 450 9.67 -9.84 -12.06
CA ALA A 450 9.33 -8.81 -11.09
C ALA A 450 9.12 -9.42 -9.70
N SER A 451 9.60 -8.73 -8.67
CA SER A 451 9.25 -9.05 -7.28
C SER A 451 7.91 -8.42 -6.94
N ALA A 452 6.87 -9.22 -6.72
CA ALA A 452 5.62 -8.72 -6.15
C ALA A 452 5.85 -8.31 -4.68
N VAL A 453 5.58 -7.05 -4.34
CA VAL A 453 5.82 -6.49 -3.00
C VAL A 453 4.51 -6.29 -2.23
N VAL A 454 3.41 -6.00 -2.94
CA VAL A 454 2.07 -5.90 -2.37
C VAL A 454 1.11 -6.58 -3.35
N GLU A 455 0.56 -7.73 -2.99
CA GLU A 455 -0.32 -8.46 -3.91
C GLU A 455 -1.80 -8.06 -3.80
N ARG A 456 -2.21 -7.66 -2.59
CA ARG A 456 -3.54 -7.17 -2.20
C ARG A 456 -3.42 -6.31 -0.94
N VAL A 457 -4.44 -5.49 -0.69
CA VAL A 457 -4.52 -4.67 0.52
C VAL A 457 -5.89 -4.83 1.16
N ARG A 458 -5.95 -4.84 2.50
CA ARG A 458 -7.19 -5.00 3.26
C ARG A 458 -8.01 -3.70 3.29
N CYS A 459 -8.48 -3.25 2.13
CA CYS A 459 -9.27 -2.02 2.01
C CYS A 459 -10.42 -2.11 0.99
N LYS A 460 -11.39 -1.20 1.12
CA LYS A 460 -12.49 -1.02 0.16
C LYS A 460 -12.82 0.46 -0.09
N PRO A 461 -12.89 0.89 -1.36
CA PRO A 461 -12.44 0.18 -2.55
C PRO A 461 -10.89 0.06 -2.60
N GLY A 462 -10.34 -0.66 -3.59
CA GLY A 462 -8.88 -0.73 -3.81
C GLY A 462 -8.19 -2.03 -3.42
N GLY A 463 -8.86 -2.96 -2.74
CA GLY A 463 -8.20 -4.17 -2.20
C GLY A 463 -7.68 -5.19 -3.22
N SER A 464 -7.94 -5.00 -4.51
CA SER A 464 -7.42 -5.83 -5.62
C SER A 464 -6.14 -5.29 -6.26
N GLN A 465 -5.63 -4.16 -5.77
CA GLN A 465 -4.39 -3.56 -6.25
C GLN A 465 -3.19 -4.51 -6.15
N VAL A 466 -2.20 -4.28 -7.01
CA VAL A 466 -0.92 -4.98 -7.00
C VAL A 466 0.22 -3.97 -7.11
N ALA A 467 1.31 -4.19 -6.40
CA ALA A 467 2.55 -3.46 -6.59
C ALA A 467 3.72 -4.43 -6.67
N ALA A 468 4.64 -4.15 -7.59
CA ALA A 468 5.82 -4.96 -7.85
C ALA A 468 7.03 -4.08 -8.20
N VAL A 469 8.22 -4.66 -8.15
CA VAL A 469 9.48 -4.02 -8.56
C VAL A 469 10.12 -4.89 -9.64
N LEU A 470 10.40 -4.30 -10.80
CA LEU A 470 11.09 -4.96 -11.91
C LEU A 470 12.59 -5.15 -11.58
N PRO A 471 13.30 -6.09 -12.26
CA PRO A 471 14.73 -6.32 -12.03
C PRO A 471 15.63 -5.07 -12.20
N ASP A 472 15.21 -4.12 -13.05
CA ASP A 472 15.91 -2.85 -13.26
C ASP A 472 15.58 -1.77 -12.21
N GLY A 473 14.68 -2.06 -11.27
CA GLY A 473 14.27 -1.20 -10.17
C GLY A 473 13.07 -0.29 -10.47
N ARG A 474 12.46 -0.36 -11.65
CA ARG A 474 11.19 0.34 -11.93
C ARG A 474 10.06 -0.25 -11.09
N ALA A 475 9.23 0.60 -10.50
CA ALA A 475 8.05 0.17 -9.78
C ALA A 475 6.87 -0.07 -10.75
N VAL A 476 6.01 -1.03 -10.44
CA VAL A 476 4.74 -1.23 -11.15
C VAL A 476 3.62 -1.15 -10.12
N LEU A 477 2.59 -0.34 -10.39
CA LEU A 477 1.42 -0.18 -9.54
C LEU A 477 0.15 -0.43 -10.35
N GLY A 478 -0.47 -1.58 -10.16
CA GLY A 478 -1.76 -1.95 -10.73
C GLY A 478 -2.92 -1.46 -9.88
N LEU A 479 -3.76 -0.62 -10.46
CA LEU A 479 -4.91 0.03 -9.85
C LEU A 479 -6.22 -0.60 -10.33
N PRO A 480 -7.28 -0.58 -9.50
CA PRO A 480 -8.62 -0.95 -9.95
C PRO A 480 -9.08 -0.15 -11.17
N GLY A 481 -9.90 -0.75 -12.04
CA GLY A 481 -10.45 -0.04 -13.20
C GLY A 481 -11.53 0.98 -12.88
N ASN A 482 -12.09 0.90 -11.68
CA ASN A 482 -13.18 1.76 -11.28
C ASN A 482 -12.64 3.15 -10.83
N PRO A 483 -13.10 4.29 -11.39
CA PRO A 483 -12.41 5.59 -11.25
C PRO A 483 -12.12 6.05 -9.81
N VAL A 484 -13.10 6.05 -8.91
CA VAL A 484 -12.86 6.47 -7.51
C VAL A 484 -11.92 5.51 -6.79
N ALA A 485 -12.02 4.21 -7.09
CA ALA A 485 -11.15 3.19 -6.53
C ALA A 485 -9.71 3.36 -7.02
N ALA A 486 -9.53 3.57 -8.33
CA ALA A 486 -8.24 3.83 -8.96
C ALA A 486 -7.58 5.06 -8.33
N LEU A 487 -8.32 6.17 -8.24
CA LEU A 487 -7.82 7.42 -7.71
C LEU A 487 -7.45 7.31 -6.23
N ALA A 488 -8.34 6.76 -5.39
CA ALA A 488 -8.05 6.59 -3.97
C ALA A 488 -6.81 5.70 -3.77
N THR A 489 -6.68 4.63 -4.55
CA THR A 489 -5.52 3.74 -4.51
C THR A 489 -4.25 4.45 -4.94
N LEU A 490 -4.28 5.23 -6.03
CA LEU A 490 -3.17 6.05 -6.52
C LEU A 490 -2.69 7.01 -5.42
N LEU A 491 -3.60 7.81 -4.87
CA LEU A 491 -3.29 8.83 -3.86
C LEU A 491 -2.72 8.24 -2.57
N VAL A 492 -3.14 7.03 -2.22
CA VAL A 492 -2.64 6.34 -1.01
C VAL A 492 -1.29 5.67 -1.26
N MET A 493 -1.08 5.04 -2.42
CA MET A 493 0.09 4.18 -2.64
C MET A 493 1.24 4.84 -3.40
N LEU A 494 0.96 5.70 -4.38
CA LEU A 494 2.02 6.33 -5.19
C LEU A 494 3.00 7.15 -4.33
N PRO A 495 2.58 7.90 -3.28
CA PRO A 495 3.52 8.60 -2.40
C PRO A 495 4.57 7.68 -1.77
N ALA A 496 4.22 6.43 -1.44
CA ALA A 496 5.19 5.48 -0.88
C ALA A 496 6.28 5.08 -1.90
N ILE A 497 5.91 4.94 -3.18
CA ILE A 497 6.87 4.73 -4.27
C ILE A 497 7.76 5.97 -4.41
N VAL A 498 7.16 7.16 -4.42
CA VAL A 498 7.89 8.43 -4.52
C VAL A 498 8.89 8.57 -3.37
N ASP A 499 8.46 8.33 -2.14
CA ASP A 499 9.31 8.42 -0.95
C ASP A 499 10.48 7.44 -1.04
N GLY A 500 10.22 6.19 -1.41
CA GLY A 500 11.26 5.16 -1.50
C GLY A 500 12.26 5.42 -2.64
N ARG A 501 11.76 5.81 -3.81
CA ARG A 501 12.60 6.12 -4.99
C ARG A 501 13.43 7.40 -4.78
N THR A 502 13.00 8.32 -3.93
CA THR A 502 13.69 9.60 -3.71
C THR A 502 14.37 9.72 -2.34
N LEU A 503 14.24 8.71 -1.48
CA LEU A 503 14.64 8.77 -0.06
C LEU A 503 14.03 9.98 0.67
N ARG A 504 12.80 10.32 0.32
CA ARG A 504 12.07 11.40 0.97
C ARG A 504 11.67 10.98 2.36
N THR A 505 11.85 11.87 3.33
CA THR A 505 11.27 11.71 4.66
C THR A 505 9.76 11.75 4.53
N PRO A 506 9.02 10.66 4.84
CA PRO A 506 7.58 10.64 4.67
C PRO A 506 6.92 11.74 5.51
N ALA A 507 5.94 12.43 4.91
CA ALA A 507 5.17 13.42 5.64
C ALA A 507 4.38 12.78 6.79
N THR A 508 4.19 13.52 7.87
CA THR A 508 3.28 13.10 8.94
C THR A 508 1.86 13.05 8.36
N PRO A 509 1.15 11.90 8.44
CA PRO A 509 -0.20 11.81 7.93
C PRO A 509 -1.12 12.86 8.56
N LEU A 510 -1.93 13.53 7.74
CA LEU A 510 -2.99 14.39 8.26
C LEU A 510 -4.06 13.52 8.89
N THR A 511 -4.42 13.80 10.14
CA THR A 511 -5.46 13.06 10.85
C THR A 511 -6.48 13.98 11.48
N ALA A 512 -7.75 13.60 11.50
CA ALA A 512 -8.82 14.38 12.12
C ALA A 512 -9.97 13.50 12.63
N PRO A 513 -10.79 13.99 13.59
CA PRO A 513 -11.94 13.25 14.09
C PRO A 513 -13.06 13.15 13.04
N LEU A 514 -13.58 11.93 12.85
CA LEU A 514 -14.68 11.66 11.94
C LEU A 514 -16.04 11.70 12.66
N ALA A 515 -17.00 12.44 12.13
CA ALA A 515 -18.30 12.67 12.77
C ALA A 515 -19.28 11.49 12.62
N ASN A 516 -19.14 10.67 11.58
CA ASN A 516 -20.05 9.55 11.26
C ASN A 516 -19.30 8.23 11.03
N ALA A 517 -18.20 8.00 11.75
CA ALA A 517 -17.39 6.80 11.63
C ALA A 517 -18.23 5.52 11.83
N SER A 518 -19.12 5.51 12.82
CA SER A 518 -19.96 4.35 13.17
C SER A 518 -20.93 3.96 12.06
N GLU A 519 -21.33 4.92 11.22
CA GLU A 519 -22.23 4.72 10.08
C GLU A 519 -21.51 4.15 8.86
N VAL A 520 -20.24 4.53 8.66
CA VAL A 520 -19.52 4.27 7.41
C VAL A 520 -18.41 3.22 7.54
N ALA A 521 -18.01 2.89 8.77
CA ALA A 521 -17.05 1.84 9.06
C ALA A 521 -17.57 0.47 8.56
N GLY A 522 -16.63 -0.42 8.29
CA GLY A 522 -16.93 -1.80 7.90
C GLY A 522 -16.01 -2.79 8.63
N ASP A 523 -15.96 -4.00 8.10
CA ASP A 523 -15.09 -5.10 8.53
C ASP A 523 -13.61 -4.91 8.10
N ILE A 524 -13.38 -4.05 7.11
CA ILE A 524 -12.06 -3.67 6.57
C ILE A 524 -11.96 -2.15 6.40
N THR A 525 -10.73 -1.63 6.25
CA THR A 525 -10.50 -0.19 6.07
C THR A 525 -11.26 0.35 4.86
N ARG A 526 -12.01 1.43 5.04
CA ARG A 526 -12.79 2.07 3.97
C ARG A 526 -12.08 3.32 3.47
N PHE A 527 -11.93 3.44 2.15
CA PHE A 527 -11.48 4.68 1.51
C PHE A 527 -12.72 5.44 1.04
N LEU A 528 -13.04 6.53 1.74
CA LEU A 528 -14.30 7.24 1.53
C LEU A 528 -14.04 8.72 1.22
N PRO A 529 -14.71 9.29 0.21
CA PRO A 529 -14.67 10.73 0.01
C PRO A 529 -15.21 11.46 1.24
N ALA A 530 -14.50 12.51 1.66
CA ALA A 530 -14.79 13.22 2.88
C ALA A 530 -14.75 14.74 2.66
N ARG A 531 -15.57 15.45 3.44
CA ARG A 531 -15.60 16.91 3.52
C ARG A 531 -15.46 17.36 4.96
N GLN A 532 -14.89 18.54 5.14
CA GLN A 532 -14.83 19.19 6.44
C GLN A 532 -16.17 19.89 6.73
N LEU A 533 -16.61 19.84 7.98
CA LEU A 533 -17.73 20.59 8.52
C LEU A 533 -17.24 21.90 9.15
N ASP A 534 -18.14 22.86 9.34
CA ASP A 534 -17.81 24.16 9.95
C ASP A 534 -17.28 24.04 11.39
N ASN A 535 -17.63 22.96 12.08
CA ASN A 535 -17.13 22.65 13.42
C ASN A 535 -15.73 21.97 13.44
N GLY A 536 -15.07 21.88 12.28
CA GLY A 536 -13.75 21.29 12.12
C GLY A 536 -13.71 19.75 12.02
N LYS A 537 -14.81 19.05 12.33
CA LYS A 537 -14.92 17.59 12.14
C LYS A 537 -15.07 17.25 10.66
N TRP A 538 -14.83 15.99 10.34
CA TRP A 538 -14.99 15.48 8.98
C TRP A 538 -16.21 14.60 8.85
N LEU A 539 -16.80 14.55 7.66
CA LEU A 539 -17.92 13.68 7.33
C LEU A 539 -17.59 12.88 6.08
N CYS A 540 -17.75 11.56 6.16
CA CYS A 540 -17.56 10.64 5.04
C CYS A 540 -18.87 10.39 4.32
N ASP A 541 -18.78 10.20 3.01
CA ASP A 541 -19.92 9.82 2.17
C ASP A 541 -19.77 8.38 1.67
N ASN A 542 -20.64 7.49 2.15
CA ASN A 542 -20.68 6.08 1.80
C ASN A 542 -21.65 5.77 0.63
N THR A 543 -22.35 6.79 0.11
CA THR A 543 -23.37 6.66 -0.96
C THR A 543 -22.79 6.88 -2.35
N ILE A 544 -21.56 7.40 -2.44
CA ILE A 544 -20.89 7.69 -3.71
C ILE A 544 -20.62 6.40 -4.47
N ARG A 545 -21.22 6.31 -5.66
CA ARG A 545 -20.86 5.30 -6.65
C ARG A 545 -19.46 5.58 -7.17
N THR A 546 -18.70 4.52 -7.40
CA THR A 546 -17.28 4.65 -7.72
C THR A 546 -17.03 4.88 -9.23
N SER A 547 -18.03 4.59 -10.08
CA SER A 547 -17.94 4.56 -11.56
C SER A 547 -17.53 5.87 -12.25
N HIS A 548 -17.49 6.99 -11.54
CA HIS A 548 -17.03 8.29 -12.04
C HIS A 548 -16.57 9.17 -10.87
N LEU A 549 -15.84 10.24 -11.15
CA LEU A 549 -15.34 11.15 -10.11
C LEU A 549 -16.35 12.21 -9.63
N ALA A 550 -17.58 12.26 -10.17
CA ALA A 550 -18.55 13.29 -9.78
C ALA A 550 -18.89 13.30 -8.27
N GLY A 551 -18.78 12.15 -7.59
CA GLY A 551 -18.96 12.08 -6.14
C GLY A 551 -17.91 12.84 -5.34
N LEU A 552 -16.78 13.20 -5.95
CA LEU A 552 -15.73 14.00 -5.31
C LEU A 552 -16.00 15.51 -5.38
N ILE A 553 -17.00 15.94 -6.14
CA ILE A 553 -17.38 17.37 -6.20
C ILE A 553 -17.78 17.83 -4.80
N GLY A 554 -17.11 18.87 -4.29
CA GLY A 554 -17.32 19.39 -2.94
C GLY A 554 -16.71 18.55 -1.81
N ARG A 555 -15.90 17.53 -2.12
CA ARG A 555 -15.11 16.77 -1.15
C ARG A 555 -13.67 17.24 -1.23
N SER A 556 -12.98 17.27 -0.08
CA SER A 556 -11.60 17.79 0.01
C SER A 556 -10.59 16.70 0.37
N ALA A 557 -11.04 15.48 0.67
CA ALA A 557 -10.16 14.38 1.03
C ALA A 557 -10.76 13.01 0.70
N ILE A 558 -9.92 11.99 0.70
CA ILE A 558 -10.27 10.59 0.91
C ILE A 558 -9.87 10.23 2.35
N ALA A 559 -10.83 9.84 3.18
CA ALA A 559 -10.59 9.35 4.53
C ALA A 559 -10.33 7.84 4.52
N LEU A 560 -9.34 7.41 5.30
CA LEU A 560 -9.03 6.00 5.55
C LEU A 560 -9.69 5.61 6.88
N VAL A 561 -10.94 5.14 6.81
CA VAL A 561 -11.73 4.79 7.99
C VAL A 561 -11.36 3.37 8.44
N PRO A 562 -10.78 3.17 9.64
CA PRO A 562 -10.46 1.86 10.16
C PRO A 562 -11.69 0.95 10.30
N PRO A 563 -11.51 -0.39 10.35
CA PRO A 563 -12.61 -1.28 10.67
C PRO A 563 -13.16 -0.99 12.07
N ASN A 564 -14.48 -1.07 12.22
CA ASN A 564 -15.19 -0.83 13.49
C ASN A 564 -14.92 0.54 14.15
N ALA A 565 -14.54 1.56 13.38
CA ALA A 565 -14.33 2.91 13.91
C ALA A 565 -15.63 3.50 14.49
N ALA A 566 -15.49 4.24 15.59
CA ALA A 566 -16.57 4.93 16.29
C ALA A 566 -16.54 6.44 16.02
N ASP A 567 -17.68 7.11 16.21
CA ASP A 567 -17.79 8.56 16.01
C ASP A 567 -16.83 9.33 16.94
N GLY A 568 -16.08 10.26 16.37
CA GLY A 568 -15.01 11.00 17.04
C GLY A 568 -13.63 10.37 16.90
N ASP A 569 -13.52 9.12 16.42
CA ASP A 569 -12.23 8.50 16.15
C ASP A 569 -11.42 9.32 15.15
N THR A 570 -10.12 9.39 15.41
CA THR A 570 -9.16 10.09 14.56
C THR A 570 -8.77 9.20 13.39
N VAL A 571 -9.07 9.65 12.17
CA VAL A 571 -8.78 8.92 10.93
C VAL A 571 -7.78 9.67 10.08
N GLU A 572 -7.02 8.93 9.26
CA GLU A 572 -6.11 9.52 8.27
C GLU A 572 -6.90 10.11 7.10
N LEU A 573 -6.49 11.29 6.64
CA LEU A 573 -7.08 12.04 5.54
C LEU A 573 -6.04 12.27 4.46
N VAL A 574 -6.34 11.79 3.25
CA VAL A 574 -5.55 12.08 2.04
C VAL A 574 -6.25 13.19 1.29
N LEU A 575 -5.66 14.39 1.30
CA LEU A 575 -6.25 15.57 0.66
C LEU A 575 -6.32 15.40 -0.86
N LEU A 576 -7.41 15.92 -1.45
CA LEU A 576 -7.58 16.02 -2.89
C LEU A 576 -6.94 17.34 -3.39
N PRO A 577 -6.39 17.36 -4.63
CA PRO A 577 -5.94 18.60 -5.27
C PRO A 577 -7.09 19.62 -5.36
N ARG A 578 -6.76 20.91 -5.25
CA ARG A 578 -7.71 22.03 -5.32
C ARG A 578 -7.43 22.92 -6.51
#